data_AF-A0A6J7RF64-F1
#
_entry.id   AF-A0A6J7RF64-F1
#
_cell.length_a   1.000
_cell.length_b   1.000
_cell.length_c   1.000
_cell.angle_alpha   90.00
_cell.angle_beta   90.00
_cell.angle_gamma   90.00
#
_symmetry.space_group_name_H-M   'P 1'
#
loop_
_entity.id
_entity.type
_entity.pdbx_description
1 polymer ?
#
loop_
_entity_poly.entity_id
_entity_poly.type
_entity_poly.pdbx_seq_one_letter_code
_entity_poly.pdbx_strand_id
1 'polypeptide(L)'
;MVDVTDATFEQEVLERSKVVPVVVDLWATWCGPCETLGPMLEAAVAARGGTVELAKVDVDANPSIAQMFQVQSIPAVFGIKDTKVIDGFVGGQGAAEIEEFLDRIAPAPSEVDLLVAAGDETSLRKAWGLEPGNTNVIAALAGVLVATHRPGEALELLAKIPETTETRALMAEARLAEQAIDVQGQEVGPLLDALLEKVSTDEEARQEYLDLLETLGPTNPLAVSYRKALATRLF
;
A
#
# COMPACT_ATOMS: atom_id res chain seq x y z
N MET A 1 -5.94 -9.38 -3.87
CA MET A 1 -6.72 -10.55 -3.44
C MET A 1 -7.86 -10.73 -4.42
N VAL A 2 -8.11 -11.95 -4.86
CA VAL A 2 -9.21 -12.28 -5.76
C VAL A 2 -9.85 -13.61 -5.35
N ASP A 3 -11.18 -13.69 -5.42
CA ASP A 3 -11.89 -14.96 -5.28
C ASP A 3 -11.83 -15.71 -6.62
N VAL A 4 -11.29 -16.92 -6.58
CA VAL A 4 -11.04 -17.74 -7.77
C VAL A 4 -12.00 -18.90 -7.82
N THR A 5 -12.47 -19.19 -9.03
CA THR A 5 -13.38 -20.29 -9.32
C THR A 5 -12.72 -21.30 -10.26
N ASP A 6 -13.29 -22.49 -10.40
CA ASP A 6 -12.88 -23.49 -11.39
C ASP A 6 -12.74 -22.88 -12.81
N ALA A 7 -13.62 -21.93 -13.17
CA ALA A 7 -13.62 -21.27 -14.48
C ALA A 7 -12.54 -20.19 -14.64
N THR A 8 -12.11 -19.55 -13.55
CA THR A 8 -11.16 -18.41 -13.59
C THR A 8 -9.74 -18.81 -13.20
N PHE A 9 -9.54 -20.01 -12.67
CA PHE A 9 -8.25 -20.46 -12.14
C PHE A 9 -7.09 -20.37 -13.14
N GLU A 10 -7.32 -20.76 -14.40
CA GLU A 10 -6.28 -20.70 -15.43
C GLU A 10 -5.74 -19.27 -15.61
N GLN A 11 -6.63 -18.28 -15.68
CA GLN A 11 -6.25 -16.89 -15.89
C GLN A 11 -5.73 -16.24 -14.61
N GLU A 12 -6.49 -16.33 -13.52
CA GLU A 12 -6.23 -15.59 -12.28
C GLU A 12 -5.09 -16.19 -11.45
N VAL A 13 -4.74 -17.46 -11.69
CA VAL A 13 -3.68 -18.14 -10.94
C VAL A 13 -2.55 -18.57 -11.85
N LEU A 14 -2.80 -19.39 -12.87
CA LEU A 14 -1.71 -19.97 -13.66
C LEU A 14 -1.03 -18.92 -14.55
N GLU A 15 -1.79 -18.22 -15.38
CA GLU A 15 -1.23 -17.15 -16.22
C GLU A 15 -0.66 -16.01 -15.37
N ARG A 16 -1.34 -15.65 -14.29
CA ARG A 16 -0.84 -14.63 -13.35
C ARG A 16 0.48 -15.02 -12.69
N SER A 17 0.65 -16.30 -12.35
CA SER A 17 1.88 -16.83 -11.72
C SER A 17 3.15 -16.69 -12.56
N LYS A 18 3.03 -16.43 -13.87
CA LYS A 18 4.16 -16.13 -14.77
C LYS A 18 4.67 -14.69 -14.62
N VAL A 19 3.87 -13.81 -14.02
CA VAL A 19 4.20 -12.40 -13.80
C VAL A 19 4.55 -12.16 -12.32
N VAL A 20 3.76 -12.70 -11.41
CA VAL A 20 3.90 -12.54 -9.96
C VAL A 20 3.52 -13.83 -9.25
N PRO A 21 4.26 -14.31 -8.22
CA PRO A 21 3.86 -15.51 -7.48
C PRO A 21 2.45 -15.37 -6.88
N VAL A 22 1.63 -16.39 -7.04
CA VAL A 22 0.25 -16.44 -6.55
C VAL A 22 0.15 -17.44 -5.40
N VAL A 23 -0.26 -16.97 -4.24
CA VAL A 23 -0.66 -17.75 -3.08
C VAL A 23 -2.10 -18.18 -3.25
N VAL A 24 -2.36 -19.47 -3.25
CA VAL A 24 -3.70 -20.04 -3.32
C VAL A 24 -4.10 -20.52 -1.93
N ASP A 25 -5.15 -19.91 -1.36
CA ASP A 25 -5.78 -20.30 -0.09
C ASP A 25 -7.03 -21.14 -0.34
N LEU A 26 -6.97 -22.42 -0.02
CA LEU A 26 -8.06 -23.38 -0.16
C LEU A 26 -8.81 -23.48 1.17
N TRP A 27 -10.05 -23.02 1.18
CA TRP A 27 -10.87 -22.87 2.38
C TRP A 27 -12.31 -23.37 2.17
N ALA A 28 -13.10 -23.43 3.25
CA ALA A 28 -14.54 -23.66 3.20
C ALA A 28 -15.22 -23.03 4.42
N THR A 29 -16.54 -22.82 4.35
CA THR A 29 -17.31 -22.15 5.43
C THR A 29 -17.37 -22.95 6.73
N TRP A 30 -17.25 -24.27 6.68
CA TRP A 30 -17.25 -25.16 7.85
C TRP A 30 -15.85 -25.33 8.47
N CYS A 31 -14.82 -24.73 7.88
CA CYS A 31 -13.44 -24.84 8.34
C CYS A 31 -13.14 -23.82 9.44
N GLY A 32 -13.30 -24.22 10.70
CA GLY A 32 -12.99 -23.36 11.86
C GLY A 32 -11.58 -22.75 11.82
N PRO A 33 -10.49 -23.50 11.56
CA PRO A 33 -9.14 -22.92 11.48
C PRO A 33 -8.95 -21.90 10.35
N CYS A 34 -9.76 -21.96 9.28
CA CYS A 34 -9.71 -21.01 8.17
C CYS A 34 -10.13 -19.60 8.61
N GLU A 35 -11.03 -19.47 9.60
CA GLU A 35 -11.50 -18.18 10.12
C GLU A 35 -10.36 -17.32 10.71
N THR A 36 -9.35 -17.96 11.29
CA THR A 36 -8.16 -17.28 11.83
C THR A 36 -7.07 -17.12 10.78
N LEU A 37 -6.81 -18.18 9.99
CA LEU A 37 -5.73 -18.17 8.99
C LEU A 37 -5.98 -17.14 7.89
N GLY A 38 -7.21 -17.10 7.35
CA GLY A 38 -7.55 -16.26 6.19
C GLY A 38 -7.20 -14.78 6.41
N PRO A 39 -7.71 -14.11 7.46
CA PRO A 39 -7.40 -12.71 7.74
C PRO A 39 -5.90 -12.45 7.98
N MET A 40 -5.20 -13.39 8.62
CA MET A 40 -3.75 -13.28 8.85
C MET A 40 -2.97 -13.35 7.54
N LEU A 41 -3.33 -14.28 6.67
CA LEU A 41 -2.72 -14.44 5.35
C LEU A 41 -3.02 -13.24 4.44
N GLU A 42 -4.26 -12.75 4.45
CA GLU A 42 -4.66 -11.54 3.73
C GLU A 42 -3.83 -10.32 4.14
N ALA A 43 -3.66 -10.10 5.44
CA ALA A 43 -2.86 -9.01 5.97
C ALA A 43 -1.38 -9.14 5.58
N ALA A 44 -0.81 -10.34 5.71
CA ALA A 44 0.60 -10.60 5.39
C ALA A 44 0.90 -10.45 3.89
N VAL A 45 -0.02 -10.90 3.01
CA VAL A 45 0.09 -10.68 1.56
C VAL A 45 -0.06 -9.19 1.23
N ALA A 46 -1.01 -8.49 1.85
CA ALA A 46 -1.21 -7.05 1.62
C ALA A 46 0.02 -6.23 2.02
N ALA A 47 0.69 -6.58 3.13
CA ALA A 47 1.91 -5.92 3.59
C ALA A 47 3.08 -6.02 2.60
N ARG A 48 3.04 -6.98 1.66
CA ARG A 48 4.09 -7.23 0.67
C ARG A 48 3.95 -6.43 -0.62
N GLY A 49 3.00 -5.50 -0.66
CA GLY A 49 2.94 -4.47 -1.70
C GLY A 49 2.85 -4.99 -3.14
N GLY A 50 2.28 -6.18 -3.34
CA GLY A 50 2.12 -6.80 -4.66
C GLY A 50 3.29 -7.64 -5.15
N THR A 51 4.31 -7.92 -4.31
CA THR A 51 5.37 -8.90 -4.65
C THR A 51 4.88 -10.35 -4.68
N VAL A 52 3.72 -10.60 -4.06
CA VAL A 52 2.93 -11.83 -4.13
C VAL A 52 1.44 -11.46 -4.18
N GLU A 53 0.62 -12.32 -4.77
CA GLU A 53 -0.84 -12.13 -4.82
C GLU A 53 -1.58 -13.26 -4.11
N LEU A 54 -2.78 -12.99 -3.59
CA LEU A 54 -3.63 -13.98 -2.93
C LEU A 54 -4.85 -14.31 -3.77
N ALA A 55 -5.03 -15.61 -4.06
CA ALA A 55 -6.20 -16.21 -4.68
C ALA A 55 -6.92 -17.09 -3.65
N LYS A 56 -8.18 -16.77 -3.35
CA LYS A 56 -8.99 -17.55 -2.41
C LYS A 56 -9.90 -18.49 -3.18
N VAL A 57 -9.97 -19.75 -2.78
CA VAL A 57 -10.81 -20.76 -3.42
C VAL A 57 -11.63 -21.49 -2.37
N ASP A 58 -12.95 -21.35 -2.46
CA ASP A 58 -13.88 -22.20 -1.73
C ASP A 58 -13.89 -23.60 -2.38
N VAL A 59 -13.43 -24.62 -1.65
CA VAL A 59 -13.32 -25.99 -2.17
C VAL A 59 -14.67 -26.69 -2.36
N ASP A 60 -15.72 -26.25 -1.66
CA ASP A 60 -17.07 -26.81 -1.83
C ASP A 60 -17.68 -26.34 -3.17
N ALA A 61 -17.42 -25.08 -3.53
CA ALA A 61 -17.88 -24.50 -4.79
C ALA A 61 -17.00 -24.90 -6.00
N ASN A 62 -15.75 -25.27 -5.75
CA ASN A 62 -14.72 -25.49 -6.79
C ASN A 62 -14.02 -26.85 -6.63
N PRO A 63 -14.75 -27.97 -6.83
CA PRO A 63 -14.23 -29.31 -6.57
C PRO A 63 -13.12 -29.71 -7.55
N SER A 64 -13.05 -29.12 -8.74
CA SER A 64 -12.02 -29.44 -9.73
C SER A 64 -10.65 -28.95 -9.26
N ILE A 65 -10.58 -27.73 -8.73
CA ILE A 65 -9.38 -27.19 -8.10
C ILE A 65 -8.98 -28.04 -6.88
N ALA A 66 -9.92 -28.36 -6.00
CA ALA A 66 -9.63 -29.19 -4.82
C ALA A 66 -9.02 -30.56 -5.20
N GLN A 67 -9.54 -31.18 -6.26
CA GLN A 67 -9.01 -32.43 -6.79
C GLN A 67 -7.61 -32.24 -7.41
N MET A 68 -7.39 -31.17 -8.16
CA MET A 68 -6.11 -30.86 -8.80
C MET A 68 -4.98 -30.68 -7.76
N PHE A 69 -5.26 -30.00 -6.65
CA PHE A 69 -4.31 -29.87 -5.53
C PHE A 69 -4.25 -31.11 -4.62
N GLN A 70 -5.06 -32.14 -4.90
CA GLN A 70 -5.17 -33.35 -4.10
C GLN A 70 -5.44 -33.05 -2.61
N VAL A 71 -6.30 -32.07 -2.35
CA VAL A 71 -6.58 -31.58 -0.99
C VAL A 71 -7.21 -32.70 -0.16
N GLN A 72 -6.57 -33.06 0.95
CA GLN A 72 -7.09 -34.04 1.90
C GLN A 72 -7.68 -33.39 3.16
N SER A 73 -7.26 -32.17 3.46
CA SER A 73 -7.73 -31.38 4.59
C SER A 73 -7.53 -29.89 4.30
N ILE A 74 -8.35 -29.05 4.93
CA ILE A 74 -8.27 -27.59 4.85
C ILE A 74 -8.09 -26.98 6.25
N PRO A 75 -7.50 -25.77 6.37
CA PRO A 75 -6.97 -24.94 5.28
C PRO A 75 -5.76 -25.57 4.60
N ALA A 76 -5.58 -25.31 3.31
CA ALA A 76 -4.38 -25.67 2.58
C ALA A 76 -3.95 -24.49 1.72
N VAL A 77 -2.68 -24.13 1.80
CA VAL A 77 -2.13 -22.94 1.13
C VAL A 77 -0.97 -23.35 0.25
N PHE A 78 -0.96 -22.88 -1.00
CA PHE A 78 0.07 -23.21 -1.99
C PHE A 78 0.63 -21.95 -2.64
N GLY A 79 1.96 -21.88 -2.77
CA GLY A 79 2.62 -20.85 -3.56
C GLY A 79 2.83 -21.34 -4.98
N ILE A 80 2.39 -20.56 -5.97
CA ILE A 80 2.47 -20.90 -7.39
C ILE A 80 3.29 -19.85 -8.12
N LYS A 81 4.28 -20.31 -8.88
CA LYS A 81 5.13 -19.48 -9.72
C LYS A 81 5.42 -20.21 -11.02
N ASP A 82 5.36 -19.51 -12.14
CA ASP A 82 5.60 -20.06 -13.47
C ASP A 82 4.77 -21.34 -13.71
N THR A 83 3.48 -21.29 -13.34
CA THR A 83 2.49 -22.39 -13.44
C THR A 83 2.79 -23.63 -12.59
N LYS A 84 3.72 -23.53 -11.62
CA LYS A 84 4.14 -24.65 -10.77
C LYS A 84 3.95 -24.32 -9.30
N VAL A 85 3.57 -25.33 -8.51
CA VAL A 85 3.64 -25.25 -7.05
C VAL A 85 5.11 -25.23 -6.65
N ILE A 86 5.51 -24.18 -5.93
CA ILE A 86 6.89 -23.99 -5.46
C ILE A 86 7.05 -24.21 -3.95
N ASP A 87 5.97 -24.03 -3.19
CA ASP A 87 5.90 -24.31 -1.75
C ASP A 87 4.43 -24.45 -1.33
N GLY A 88 4.17 -24.93 -0.12
CA GLY A 88 2.83 -24.98 0.44
C GLY A 88 2.78 -25.63 1.82
N PHE A 89 1.68 -25.40 2.52
CA PHE A 89 1.41 -26.02 3.81
C PHE A 89 -0.07 -26.40 3.95
N VAL A 90 -0.34 -27.30 4.89
CA VAL A 90 -1.70 -27.76 5.21
C VAL A 90 -1.93 -27.60 6.71
N GLY A 91 -3.15 -27.22 7.09
CA GLY A 91 -3.55 -26.91 8.45
C GLY A 91 -3.32 -25.44 8.82
N GLY A 92 -3.91 -25.02 9.95
CA GLY A 92 -3.73 -23.67 10.47
C GLY A 92 -2.27 -23.43 10.89
N GLN A 93 -1.75 -22.25 10.58
CA GLN A 93 -0.38 -21.81 10.87
C GLN A 93 -0.40 -20.54 11.71
N GLY A 94 0.69 -20.30 12.45
CA GLY A 94 0.93 -19.05 13.15
C GLY A 94 1.41 -17.94 12.21
N ALA A 95 1.47 -16.71 12.74
CA ALA A 95 1.89 -15.55 11.95
C ALA A 95 3.32 -15.69 11.43
N ALA A 96 4.24 -16.21 12.26
CA ALA A 96 5.64 -16.37 11.89
C ALA A 96 5.81 -17.36 10.72
N GLU A 97 5.10 -18.49 10.76
CA GLU A 97 5.16 -19.50 9.71
C GLU A 97 4.56 -18.99 8.39
N ILE A 98 3.53 -18.14 8.45
CA ILE A 98 2.98 -17.46 7.26
C ILE A 98 4.03 -16.53 6.66
N GLU A 99 4.70 -15.70 7.47
CA GLU A 99 5.73 -14.78 6.98
C GLU A 99 6.89 -15.55 6.34
N GLU A 100 7.39 -16.60 6.99
CA GLU A 100 8.46 -17.44 6.44
C GLU A 100 8.04 -18.11 5.13
N PHE A 101 6.80 -18.57 5.03
CA PHE A 101 6.26 -19.13 3.78
C PHE A 101 6.24 -18.08 2.67
N LEU A 102 5.72 -16.88 2.95
CA LEU A 102 5.65 -15.81 1.97
C LEU A 102 7.05 -15.32 1.54
N ASP A 103 8.03 -15.31 2.45
CA ASP A 103 9.41 -14.96 2.14
C ASP A 103 10.07 -15.95 1.17
N ARG A 104 9.79 -17.26 1.31
CA ARG A 104 10.36 -18.29 0.42
C ARG A 104 9.80 -18.21 -1.00
N ILE A 105 8.57 -17.75 -1.17
CA ILE A 105 7.91 -17.66 -2.47
C ILE A 105 8.11 -16.30 -3.15
N ALA A 106 8.33 -15.24 -2.36
CA ALA A 106 8.52 -13.90 -2.87
C ALA A 106 9.76 -13.85 -3.80
N PRO A 107 9.73 -13.02 -4.85
CA PRO A 107 10.93 -12.80 -5.65
C PRO A 107 12.05 -12.23 -4.78
N ALA A 108 13.30 -12.55 -5.13
CA ALA A 108 14.45 -11.88 -4.53
C ALA A 108 14.34 -10.36 -4.80
N PRO A 109 14.74 -9.51 -3.84
CA PRO A 109 14.70 -8.06 -4.03
C PRO A 109 15.44 -7.65 -5.31
N SER A 110 14.80 -6.83 -6.14
CA SER A 110 15.44 -6.25 -7.31
C SER A 110 16.52 -5.24 -6.90
N GLU A 111 17.39 -4.85 -7.84
CA GLU A 111 18.36 -3.77 -7.56
C GLU A 111 17.64 -2.47 -7.14
N VAL A 112 16.49 -2.17 -7.74
CA VAL A 112 15.66 -1.02 -7.37
C VAL A 112 15.16 -1.14 -5.95
N ASP A 113 14.65 -2.31 -5.53
CA ASP A 113 14.17 -2.53 -4.16
C ASP A 113 15.29 -2.33 -3.13
N LEU A 114 16.49 -2.83 -3.42
CA LEU A 114 17.65 -2.67 -2.55
C LEU A 114 18.08 -1.20 -2.45
N LEU A 115 18.01 -0.46 -3.56
CA LEU A 115 18.35 0.97 -3.59
C LEU A 115 17.30 1.82 -2.86
N VAL A 116 16.01 1.48 -2.98
CA VAL A 116 14.94 2.14 -2.23
C VAL A 116 15.09 1.85 -0.74
N ALA A 117 15.39 0.60 -0.36
CA ALA A 117 15.60 0.21 1.03
C ALA A 117 16.82 0.90 1.68
N ALA A 118 17.83 1.28 0.90
CA ALA A 118 18.96 2.07 1.40
C ALA A 118 18.52 3.47 1.88
N GLY A 119 17.48 4.04 1.27
CA GLY A 119 16.79 5.26 1.73
C GLY A 119 17.58 6.56 1.57
N ASP A 120 18.81 6.52 1.07
CA ASP A 120 19.61 7.72 0.81
C ASP A 120 19.35 8.30 -0.59
N GLU A 121 19.56 9.60 -0.74
CA GLU A 121 19.30 10.32 -1.99
C GLU A 121 20.08 9.73 -3.19
N THR A 122 21.32 9.27 -2.97
CA THR A 122 22.16 8.75 -4.07
C THR A 122 21.58 7.45 -4.60
N SER A 123 21.22 6.54 -3.70
CA SER A 123 20.57 5.28 -4.05
C SER A 123 19.22 5.50 -4.71
N LEU A 124 18.39 6.41 -4.18
CA LEU A 124 17.08 6.71 -4.74
C LEU A 124 17.15 7.37 -6.12
N ARG A 125 18.12 8.26 -6.37
CA ARG A 125 18.37 8.82 -7.72
C ARG A 125 18.83 7.73 -8.70
N LYS A 126 19.66 6.78 -8.25
CA LYS A 126 20.05 5.63 -9.07
C LYS A 126 18.84 4.74 -9.39
N ALA A 127 18.01 4.43 -8.39
CA ALA A 127 16.77 3.68 -8.56
C ALA A 127 15.84 4.37 -9.56
N TRP A 128 15.71 5.69 -9.47
CA TRP A 128 14.90 6.48 -10.40
C TRP A 128 15.45 6.44 -11.82
N GLY A 129 16.77 6.40 -12.00
CA GLY A 129 17.40 6.19 -13.30
C GLY A 129 17.11 4.81 -13.91
N LEU A 130 16.98 3.77 -13.08
CA LEU A 130 16.63 2.41 -13.53
C LEU A 130 15.15 2.30 -13.87
N GLU A 131 14.27 2.86 -13.03
CA GLU A 131 12.82 2.82 -13.21
C GLU A 131 12.18 4.21 -13.01
N PRO A 132 12.21 5.08 -14.04
CA PRO A 132 11.74 6.46 -13.91
C PRO A 132 10.24 6.63 -13.64
N GLY A 133 9.45 5.59 -13.89
CA GLY A 133 7.99 5.56 -13.67
C GLY A 133 7.56 4.84 -12.40
N ASN A 134 8.51 4.34 -11.59
CA ASN A 134 8.19 3.64 -10.35
C ASN A 134 7.73 4.64 -9.29
N THR A 135 6.45 4.54 -8.90
CA THR A 135 5.80 5.46 -7.96
C THR A 135 6.44 5.41 -6.57
N ASN A 136 6.90 4.24 -6.13
CA ASN A 136 7.52 4.07 -4.82
C ASN A 136 8.88 4.76 -4.78
N VAL A 137 9.66 4.63 -5.86
CA VAL A 137 10.95 5.33 -6.00
C VAL A 137 10.75 6.84 -5.99
N ILE A 138 9.76 7.34 -6.74
CA ILE A 138 9.45 8.77 -6.81
C ILE A 138 9.01 9.31 -5.44
N ALA A 139 8.09 8.62 -4.75
CA ALA A 139 7.61 9.01 -3.43
C ALA A 139 8.75 9.02 -2.39
N ALA A 140 9.59 7.97 -2.37
CA ALA A 140 10.74 7.89 -1.48
C ALA A 140 11.76 9.02 -1.74
N LEU A 141 12.09 9.29 -3.01
CA LEU A 141 12.99 10.39 -3.37
C LEU A 141 12.41 11.75 -3.00
N ALA A 142 11.11 11.97 -3.27
CA ALA A 142 10.41 13.20 -2.90
C ALA A 142 10.45 13.43 -1.38
N GLY A 143 10.24 12.40 -0.56
CA GLY A 143 10.36 12.50 0.89
C GLY A 143 11.74 12.93 1.36
N VAL A 144 12.81 12.38 0.76
CA VAL A 144 14.18 12.81 1.05
C VAL A 144 14.40 14.27 0.65
N LEU A 145 13.87 14.70 -0.50
CA LEU A 145 13.99 16.09 -0.96
C LEU A 145 13.26 17.08 -0.04
N VAL A 146 12.05 16.74 0.43
CA VAL A 146 11.32 17.54 1.44
C VAL A 146 12.13 17.66 2.72
N ALA A 147 12.61 16.54 3.26
CA ALA A 147 13.38 16.49 4.51
C ALA A 147 14.71 17.27 4.46
N THR A 148 15.18 17.58 3.26
CA THR A 148 16.45 18.27 3.01
C THR A 148 16.25 19.64 2.35
N HIS A 149 15.09 20.24 2.59
CA HIS A 149 14.75 21.62 2.20
C HIS A 149 14.77 21.88 0.69
N ARG A 150 14.36 20.89 -0.11
CA ARG A 150 14.22 20.99 -1.58
C ARG A 150 12.78 20.66 -2.03
N PRO A 151 11.75 21.33 -1.47
CA PRO A 151 10.35 20.99 -1.73
C PRO A 151 9.91 21.19 -3.19
N GLY A 152 10.48 22.18 -3.90
CA GLY A 152 10.16 22.41 -5.32
C GLY A 152 10.51 21.21 -6.20
N GLU A 153 11.69 20.61 -6.01
CA GLU A 153 12.10 19.40 -6.75
C GLU A 153 11.20 18.19 -6.37
N ALA A 154 10.80 18.09 -5.10
CA ALA A 154 9.86 17.07 -4.66
C ALA A 154 8.49 17.21 -5.35
N LEU A 155 7.95 18.43 -5.46
CA LEU A 155 6.68 18.70 -6.13
C LEU A 155 6.73 18.37 -7.63
N GLU A 156 7.83 18.70 -8.32
CA GLU A 156 8.02 18.35 -9.72
C GLU A 156 8.04 16.83 -9.95
N LEU A 157 8.59 16.07 -9.02
CA LEU A 157 8.60 14.61 -9.06
C LEU A 157 7.21 14.04 -8.77
N LEU A 158 6.54 14.51 -7.72
CA LEU A 158 5.22 14.03 -7.32
C LEU A 158 4.14 14.33 -8.37
N ALA A 159 4.27 15.41 -9.13
CA ALA A 159 3.38 15.72 -10.25
C ALA A 159 3.39 14.67 -11.38
N LYS A 160 4.37 13.75 -11.40
CA LYS A 160 4.52 12.70 -12.42
C LYS A 160 3.79 11.41 -12.05
N ILE A 161 3.27 11.29 -10.84
CA ILE A 161 2.65 10.06 -10.33
C ILE A 161 1.18 10.27 -9.96
N PRO A 162 0.35 9.20 -9.92
CA PRO A 162 -1.04 9.32 -9.52
C PRO A 162 -1.19 9.82 -8.08
N GLU A 163 -2.21 10.64 -7.84
CA GLU A 163 -2.56 11.06 -6.49
C GLU A 163 -3.18 9.90 -5.71
N THR A 164 -2.53 9.59 -4.59
CA THR A 164 -2.94 8.63 -3.56
C THR A 164 -3.01 9.37 -2.23
N THR A 165 -3.57 8.76 -1.18
CA THR A 165 -3.57 9.38 0.16
C THR A 165 -2.15 9.73 0.62
N GLU A 166 -1.19 8.85 0.40
CA GLU A 166 0.21 9.04 0.77
C GLU A 166 0.87 10.16 -0.04
N THR A 167 0.72 10.15 -1.37
CA THR A 167 1.35 11.18 -2.21
C THR A 167 0.68 12.55 -2.04
N ARG A 168 -0.62 12.61 -1.73
CA ARG A 168 -1.29 13.87 -1.35
C ARG A 168 -0.73 14.44 -0.05
N ALA A 169 -0.54 13.62 0.97
CA ALA A 169 0.11 14.05 2.21
C ALA A 169 1.53 14.57 1.95
N LEU A 170 2.30 13.87 1.13
CA LEU A 170 3.67 14.28 0.80
C LEU A 170 3.72 15.57 -0.03
N MET A 171 2.79 15.77 -0.97
CA MET A 171 2.65 17.03 -1.71
C MET A 171 2.27 18.20 -0.79
N ALA A 172 1.35 17.96 0.16
CA ALA A 172 0.97 18.96 1.16
C ALA A 172 2.18 19.35 2.03
N GLU A 173 2.94 18.37 2.52
CA GLU A 173 4.18 18.60 3.26
C GLU A 173 5.19 19.42 2.45
N ALA A 174 5.37 19.08 1.17
CA ALA A 174 6.27 19.82 0.30
C ALA A 174 5.83 21.29 0.09
N ARG A 175 4.53 21.56 -0.13
CA ARG A 175 4.01 22.94 -0.27
C ARG A 175 4.19 23.75 1.00
N LEU A 176 3.88 23.16 2.15
CA LEU A 176 4.07 23.83 3.45
C LEU A 176 5.55 24.11 3.71
N ALA A 177 6.45 23.18 3.36
CA ALA A 177 7.89 23.38 3.45
C ALA A 177 8.40 24.49 2.51
N GLU A 178 7.83 24.63 1.31
CA GLU A 178 8.15 25.73 0.38
C GLU A 178 7.76 27.10 0.94
N GLN A 179 6.65 27.15 1.68
CA GLN A 179 6.17 28.33 2.41
C GLN A 179 6.85 28.52 3.77
N ALA A 180 7.81 27.66 4.14
CA ALA A 180 8.49 27.64 5.43
C ALA A 180 7.55 27.53 6.65
N ILE A 181 6.44 26.83 6.48
CA ILE A 181 5.47 26.54 7.54
C ILE A 181 5.87 25.25 8.23
N ASP A 182 6.19 25.34 9.52
CA ASP A 182 6.55 24.18 10.35
C ASP A 182 5.31 23.61 11.06
N VAL A 183 4.83 22.49 10.55
CA VAL A 183 3.67 21.76 11.09
C VAL A 183 4.01 21.03 12.41
N GLN A 184 5.28 20.77 12.68
CA GLN A 184 5.73 20.06 13.89
C GLN A 184 6.06 21.01 15.04
N GLY A 185 6.40 22.27 14.75
CA GLY A 185 6.86 23.26 15.73
C GLY A 185 5.91 24.43 16.05
N GLN A 186 4.88 24.69 15.24
CA GLN A 186 3.87 25.75 15.52
C GLN A 186 2.58 25.19 16.14
N GLU A 187 1.87 26.02 16.91
CA GLU A 187 0.48 25.74 17.24
C GLU A 187 -0.36 25.79 15.94
N VAL A 188 -0.56 24.64 15.31
CA VAL A 188 -1.29 24.50 14.04
C VAL A 188 -2.74 25.00 14.15
N GLY A 189 -3.34 24.93 15.34
CA GLY A 189 -4.72 25.41 15.60
C GLY A 189 -4.93 26.88 15.27
N PRO A 190 -4.20 27.83 15.90
CA PRO A 190 -4.25 29.25 15.58
C PRO A 190 -4.05 29.58 14.09
N LEU A 191 -3.19 28.85 13.39
CA LEU A 191 -2.99 29.01 11.95
C LEU A 191 -4.24 28.57 11.17
N LEU A 192 -4.79 27.40 11.49
CA LEU A 192 -6.03 26.91 10.91
C LEU A 192 -7.20 27.87 11.18
N ASP A 193 -7.29 28.48 12.37
CA ASP A 193 -8.31 29.49 12.69
C ASP A 193 -8.17 30.72 11.77
N ALA A 194 -6.95 31.25 11.63
CA ALA A 194 -6.69 32.42 10.79
C ALA A 194 -6.97 32.16 9.30
N LEU A 195 -6.66 30.96 8.81
CA LEU A 195 -6.93 30.54 7.43
C LEU A 195 -8.42 30.30 7.19
N LEU A 196 -9.12 29.72 8.16
CA LEU A 196 -10.58 29.46 8.09
C LEU A 196 -11.40 30.74 7.94
N GLU A 197 -10.91 31.89 8.42
CA GLU A 197 -11.57 33.17 8.19
C GLU A 197 -11.57 33.58 6.71
N LYS A 198 -10.51 33.22 5.98
CA LYS A 198 -10.21 33.65 4.60
C LYS A 198 -10.55 32.63 3.53
N VAL A 199 -10.75 31.37 3.91
CA VAL A 199 -10.93 30.21 3.01
C VAL A 199 -12.01 30.37 1.92
N SER A 200 -13.03 31.19 2.15
CA SER A 200 -14.10 31.44 1.16
C SER A 200 -13.71 32.47 0.10
N THR A 201 -12.73 33.32 0.37
CA THR A 201 -12.37 34.48 -0.48
C THR A 201 -10.95 34.42 -1.02
N ASP A 202 -10.10 33.59 -0.43
CA ASP A 202 -8.68 33.49 -0.74
C ASP A 202 -8.33 32.02 -1.07
N GLU A 203 -7.97 31.78 -2.34
CA GLU A 203 -7.63 30.45 -2.83
C GLU A 203 -6.32 29.94 -2.25
N GLU A 204 -5.37 30.84 -2.01
CA GLU A 204 -4.06 30.48 -1.43
C GLU A 204 -4.26 30.06 0.03
N ALA A 205 -5.04 30.83 0.79
CA ALA A 205 -5.40 30.46 2.16
C ALA A 205 -6.21 29.16 2.21
N ARG A 206 -7.06 28.88 1.21
CA ARG A 206 -7.78 27.61 1.11
C ARG A 206 -6.83 26.44 0.86
N GLN A 207 -5.88 26.61 -0.06
CA GLN A 207 -4.91 25.57 -0.38
C GLN A 207 -4.04 25.25 0.85
N GLU A 208 -3.50 26.27 1.51
CA GLU A 208 -2.71 26.12 2.74
C GLU A 208 -3.52 25.42 3.86
N TYR A 209 -4.79 25.80 4.03
CA TYR A 209 -5.67 25.15 4.99
C TYR A 209 -5.87 23.66 4.70
N LEU A 210 -6.08 23.29 3.43
CA LEU A 210 -6.23 21.90 3.02
C LEU A 210 -4.94 21.11 3.19
N ASP A 211 -3.79 21.70 2.84
CA ASP A 211 -2.49 21.06 3.00
C ASP A 211 -2.20 20.75 4.49
N LEU A 212 -2.47 21.69 5.40
CA LEU A 212 -2.36 21.45 6.85
C LEU A 212 -3.24 20.28 7.32
N LEU A 213 -4.48 20.21 6.84
CA LEU A 213 -5.38 19.11 7.20
C LEU A 213 -4.93 17.76 6.63
N GLU A 214 -4.34 17.75 5.43
CA GLU A 214 -3.82 16.54 4.79
C GLU A 214 -2.58 16.04 5.55
N THR A 215 -1.64 16.91 5.90
CA THR A 215 -0.45 16.56 6.70
C THR A 215 -0.82 16.05 8.10
N LEU A 216 -1.84 16.63 8.75
CA LEU A 216 -2.34 16.12 10.03
C LEU A 216 -2.98 14.72 9.91
N GLY A 217 -3.44 14.34 8.72
CA GLY A 217 -4.07 13.07 8.44
C GLY A 217 -5.58 13.00 8.80
N PRO A 218 -6.26 11.92 8.39
CA PRO A 218 -7.71 11.79 8.54
C PRO A 218 -8.17 11.45 9.97
N THR A 219 -7.31 10.80 10.76
CA THR A 219 -7.64 10.32 12.12
C THR A 219 -7.29 11.32 13.22
N ASN A 220 -6.57 12.40 12.89
CA ASN A 220 -6.19 13.40 13.87
C ASN A 220 -7.42 14.18 14.37
N PRO A 221 -7.67 14.24 15.70
CA PRO A 221 -8.84 14.92 16.25
C PRO A 221 -8.97 16.39 15.87
N LEU A 222 -7.84 17.11 15.76
CA LEU A 222 -7.78 18.51 15.33
C LEU A 222 -8.27 18.60 13.88
N ALA A 223 -7.70 17.79 13.00
CA ALA A 223 -8.07 17.77 11.59
C ALA A 223 -9.54 17.40 11.36
N VAL A 224 -10.09 16.46 12.14
CA VAL A 224 -11.52 16.11 12.10
C VAL A 224 -12.39 17.30 12.49
N SER A 225 -12.03 18.05 13.54
CA SER A 225 -12.77 19.24 13.98
C SER A 225 -12.75 20.33 12.90
N TYR A 226 -11.58 20.63 12.35
CA TYR A 226 -11.41 21.68 11.36
C TYR A 226 -12.05 21.32 10.00
N ARG A 227 -12.04 20.06 9.56
CA ARG A 227 -12.82 19.63 8.37
C ARG A 227 -14.32 19.93 8.51
N LYS A 228 -14.89 19.76 9.70
CA LYS A 228 -16.30 20.12 9.97
C LYS A 228 -16.51 21.64 9.95
N ALA A 229 -15.56 22.40 10.52
CA ALA A 229 -15.61 23.86 10.52
C ALA A 229 -15.54 24.42 9.08
N LEU A 230 -14.67 23.86 8.25
CA LEU A 230 -14.56 24.20 6.82
C LEU A 230 -15.88 23.98 6.07
N ALA A 231 -16.50 22.80 6.25
CA ALA A 231 -17.78 22.50 5.62
C ALA A 231 -18.86 23.51 6.00
N THR A 232 -18.90 23.95 7.26
CA THR A 232 -19.85 24.97 7.76
C THR A 232 -19.57 26.37 7.19
N ARG A 233 -18.34 26.65 6.76
CA ARG A 233 -17.93 27.96 6.24
C ARG A 233 -18.19 28.09 4.74
N LEU A 234 -18.13 26.98 4.01
CA LEU A 234 -18.28 26.93 2.55
C LEU A 234 -19.71 26.66 2.08
N PHE A 235 -20.57 26.08 2.93
CA PHE A 235 -21.96 25.71 2.63
C PHE A 235 -22.93 26.29 3.66
#